data_AF-A0A7Y1TA26-F1
#
_entry.id   AF-A0A7Y1TA26-F1
#
_cell.length_a   1.000
_cell.length_b   1.000
_cell.length_c   1.000
_cell.angle_alpha   90.00
_cell.angle_beta   90.00
_cell.angle_gamma   90.00
#
_symmetry.space_group_name_H-M   'P 1'
#
loop_
_entity.id
_entity.type
_entity.pdbx_description
1 polymer ?
#
loop_
_entity_poly.entity_id
_entity_poly.type
_entity_poly.pdbx_seq_one_letter_code
_entity_poly.pdbx_strand_id
1 'polypeptide(L)'
;EMDRYSQFQQLSKSLVESASDLKDLKGTLKDKTRDIETLLLQQARVNTELQEGLMRTRTVPLSRAIVPRLRRTIRQVSGELDKPVTFDIGNSDGELDRSVIERMVAPLEHVIRNAIDHGIESVAARKKAGKSETGSIRLDIHREGSDVVIKLSDDGKGVDVAAVKKKAIALGLMQKNEQLPDDEIKQFIMSAGFSTAAKVTQISGRGVGMDVVQKEIQELGGTLELVSEKGKGTAFIFRLPFTVSMNRALLVGAGGETLAVPLDSIEGIVRVSPYELEEYYGDAAIDFMYAGQRYDFRYLGALINGSEPQYSSDMVGALPVLLVRAGEKLVAFQVDRLLGSREIVVKSLGPQFLNIQGVSGATVLGDG
;
A
#
# COMPACT_ATOMS: atom_id res chain seq x y z
N GLU A 1 45.61 -35.27 -59.49
CA GLU A 1 45.08 -33.90 -59.64
C GLU A 1 43.55 -33.89 -59.80
N MET A 2 43.00 -34.72 -60.69
CA MET A 2 41.54 -34.92 -60.83
C MET A 2 40.82 -35.36 -59.54
N ASP A 3 41.40 -36.25 -58.73
CA ASP A 3 40.79 -36.67 -57.44
C ASP A 3 40.69 -35.55 -56.39
N ARG A 4 41.65 -34.60 -56.38
CA ARG A 4 41.57 -33.42 -55.49
C ARG A 4 40.46 -32.46 -55.93
N TYR A 5 40.24 -32.32 -57.23
CA TYR A 5 39.16 -31.51 -57.78
C TYR A 5 37.79 -32.09 -57.43
N SER A 6 37.64 -33.42 -57.50
CA SER A 6 36.41 -34.12 -57.12
C SER A 6 36.10 -34.00 -55.61
N GLN A 7 37.11 -34.17 -54.75
CA GLN A 7 36.93 -33.99 -53.30
C GLN A 7 36.56 -32.55 -52.92
N PHE A 8 37.18 -31.56 -53.57
CA PHE A 8 36.86 -30.14 -53.36
C PHE A 8 35.43 -29.81 -53.79
N GLN A 9 34.97 -30.33 -54.94
CA GLN A 9 33.59 -30.17 -55.39
C GLN A 9 32.59 -30.85 -54.45
N GLN A 10 32.91 -32.03 -53.93
CA GLN A 10 32.06 -32.75 -52.98
C GLN A 10 31.93 -32.01 -51.64
N LEU A 11 33.05 -31.48 -51.12
CA LEU A 11 33.04 -30.65 -49.91
C LEU A 11 32.27 -29.34 -50.12
N SER A 12 32.45 -28.67 -51.26
CA SER A 12 31.71 -27.45 -51.58
C SER A 12 30.21 -27.70 -51.68
N LYS A 13 29.79 -28.83 -52.26
CA LYS A 13 28.39 -29.22 -52.34
C LYS A 13 27.80 -29.49 -50.95
N SER A 14 28.52 -30.24 -50.11
CA SER A 14 28.11 -30.53 -48.74
C SER A 14 28.03 -29.26 -47.88
N LEU A 15 28.94 -28.30 -48.06
CA LEU A 15 28.89 -26.99 -47.40
C LEU A 15 27.67 -26.16 -47.82
N VAL A 16 27.32 -26.18 -49.11
CA VAL A 16 26.12 -25.47 -49.61
C VAL A 16 24.84 -26.11 -49.09
N GLU A 17 24.78 -27.45 -49.05
CA GLU A 17 23.66 -28.20 -48.46
C GLU A 17 23.52 -27.87 -46.96
N SER A 18 24.62 -27.93 -46.19
CA SER A 18 24.61 -27.57 -44.76
C SER A 18 24.24 -26.10 -44.52
N ALA A 19 24.68 -25.18 -45.39
CA ALA A 19 24.31 -23.77 -45.30
C ALA A 19 22.82 -23.54 -45.60
N SER A 20 22.23 -24.32 -46.51
CA SER A 20 20.79 -24.32 -46.78
C SER A 20 20.02 -24.84 -45.57
N ASP A 21 20.44 -25.98 -45.00
CA ASP A 21 19.80 -26.58 -43.83
C ASP A 21 19.83 -25.62 -42.62
N LEU A 22 20.96 -24.92 -42.40
CA LEU A 22 21.06 -23.91 -41.34
C LEU A 22 20.14 -22.71 -41.58
N LYS A 23 19.94 -22.31 -42.83
CA LYS A 23 19.02 -21.22 -43.18
C LYS A 23 17.56 -21.64 -42.94
N ASP A 24 17.21 -22.88 -43.26
CA ASP A 24 15.88 -23.44 -43.06
C ASP A 24 15.58 -23.64 -41.57
N LEU A 25 16.56 -24.12 -40.78
CA LEU A 25 16.48 -24.18 -39.32
C LEU A 25 16.29 -22.80 -38.69
N LYS A 26 17.05 -21.79 -39.16
CA LYS A 26 16.88 -20.42 -38.69
C LYS A 26 15.49 -19.87 -39.01
N GLY A 27 14.94 -20.16 -40.18
CA GLY A 27 13.58 -19.81 -40.55
C GLY A 27 12.56 -20.47 -39.61
N THR A 28 12.68 -21.78 -39.44
CA THR A 28 11.79 -22.58 -38.56
C THR A 28 11.85 -22.11 -37.10
N LEU A 29 13.04 -21.82 -36.58
CA LEU A 29 13.21 -21.27 -35.22
C LEU A 29 12.53 -19.92 -35.09
N LYS A 30 12.69 -19.03 -36.07
CA LYS A 30 12.05 -17.70 -36.05
C LYS A 30 10.53 -17.82 -36.04
N ASP A 31 9.97 -18.72 -36.84
CA ASP A 31 8.52 -18.95 -36.87
C ASP A 31 8.04 -19.54 -35.54
N LYS A 32 8.78 -20.52 -34.98
CA LYS A 32 8.47 -21.07 -33.65
C LYS A 32 8.57 -20.04 -32.53
N THR A 33 9.56 -19.14 -32.57
CA THR A 33 9.65 -18.04 -31.59
C THR A 33 8.41 -17.17 -31.66
N ARG A 34 7.95 -16.80 -32.86
CA ARG A 34 6.74 -15.99 -33.04
C ARG A 34 5.48 -16.70 -32.56
N ASP A 35 5.36 -18.01 -32.80
CA ASP A 35 4.27 -18.83 -32.28
C ASP A 35 4.27 -18.83 -30.74
N ILE A 36 5.44 -19.00 -30.12
CA ILE A 36 5.60 -18.98 -28.66
C ILE A 36 5.22 -17.61 -28.09
N GLU A 37 5.68 -16.51 -28.69
CA GLU A 37 5.30 -15.15 -28.27
C GLU A 37 3.78 -14.95 -28.30
N THR A 38 3.12 -15.43 -29.36
CA THR A 38 1.66 -15.36 -29.49
C THR A 38 0.96 -16.20 -28.42
N LEU A 39 1.44 -17.42 -28.16
CA LEU A 39 0.92 -18.29 -27.11
C LEU A 39 1.12 -17.71 -25.71
N LEU A 40 2.27 -17.07 -25.44
CA LEU A 40 2.54 -16.40 -24.17
C LEU A 40 1.59 -15.23 -23.93
N LEU A 41 1.30 -14.42 -24.97
CA LEU A 41 0.31 -13.35 -24.87
C LEU A 41 -1.10 -13.90 -24.61
N GLN A 42 -1.48 -14.99 -25.28
CA GLN A 42 -2.76 -15.64 -25.05
C GLN A 42 -2.86 -16.23 -23.63
N GLN A 43 -1.80 -16.89 -23.15
CA GLN A 43 -1.72 -17.42 -21.79
C GLN A 43 -1.82 -16.30 -20.76
N ALA A 44 -1.13 -15.17 -20.97
CA ALA A 44 -1.21 -14.02 -20.09
C ALA A 44 -2.65 -13.50 -19.95
N ARG A 45 -3.38 -13.39 -21.07
CA ARG A 45 -4.78 -12.99 -21.08
C ARG A 45 -5.67 -13.97 -20.31
N VAL A 46 -5.51 -15.27 -20.56
CA VAL A 46 -6.27 -16.31 -19.85
C VAL A 46 -5.99 -16.29 -18.35
N ASN A 47 -4.72 -16.07 -17.96
CA ASN A 47 -4.36 -15.92 -16.55
C ASN A 47 -5.05 -14.72 -15.90
N THR A 48 -5.09 -13.56 -16.57
CA THR A 48 -5.82 -12.38 -16.09
C THR A 48 -7.31 -12.66 -15.93
N GLU A 49 -7.95 -13.28 -16.93
CA GLU A 49 -9.39 -13.61 -16.89
C GLU A 49 -9.71 -14.61 -15.76
N LEU A 50 -8.88 -15.64 -15.58
CA LEU A 50 -9.01 -16.58 -14.46
C LEU A 50 -8.83 -15.91 -13.11
N GLN A 51 -7.82 -15.04 -12.99
CA GLN A 51 -7.54 -14.31 -11.76
C GLN A 51 -8.70 -13.37 -11.38
N GLU A 52 -9.24 -12.62 -12.34
CA GLU A 52 -10.43 -11.80 -12.13
C GLU A 52 -11.65 -12.65 -11.73
N GLY A 53 -11.84 -13.81 -12.38
CA GLY A 53 -12.90 -14.76 -12.04
C GLY A 53 -12.78 -15.27 -10.61
N LEU A 54 -11.58 -15.66 -10.18
CA LEU A 54 -11.31 -16.11 -8.81
C LEU A 54 -11.56 -15.00 -7.79
N MET A 55 -11.15 -13.76 -8.07
CA MET A 55 -11.39 -12.62 -7.18
C MET A 55 -12.89 -12.42 -6.92
N ARG A 56 -13.74 -12.54 -7.95
CA ARG A 56 -15.21 -12.46 -7.81
C ARG A 56 -15.81 -13.54 -6.91
N THR A 57 -15.17 -14.71 -6.78
CA THR A 57 -15.68 -15.75 -5.88
C THR A 57 -15.40 -15.46 -4.41
N ARG A 58 -14.45 -14.57 -4.12
CA ARG A 58 -14.04 -14.20 -2.76
C ARG A 58 -14.72 -12.91 -2.26
N THR A 59 -15.36 -12.16 -3.15
CA THR A 59 -16.10 -10.96 -2.78
C THR A 59 -17.38 -11.31 -2.04
N VAL A 60 -17.71 -10.49 -1.05
CA VAL A 60 -18.93 -10.61 -0.25
C VAL A 60 -19.59 -9.24 -0.21
N PRO A 61 -20.94 -9.16 -0.26
CA PRO A 61 -21.64 -7.89 -0.04
C PRO A 61 -21.23 -7.26 1.28
N LEU A 62 -20.62 -6.07 1.20
CA LEU A 62 -20.02 -5.39 2.35
C LEU A 62 -21.07 -5.13 3.43
N SER A 63 -22.23 -4.61 3.02
CA SER A 63 -23.35 -4.29 3.90
C SER A 63 -23.77 -5.48 4.77
N ARG A 64 -23.87 -6.69 4.20
CA ARG A 64 -24.26 -7.90 4.92
C ARG A 64 -23.25 -8.26 6.03
N ALA A 65 -21.97 -8.01 5.79
CA ALA A 65 -20.91 -8.37 6.73
C ALA A 65 -20.73 -7.34 7.86
N ILE A 66 -20.80 -6.04 7.56
CA ILE A 66 -20.48 -4.99 8.56
C ILE A 66 -21.69 -4.46 9.31
N VAL A 67 -22.86 -4.33 8.66
CA VAL A 67 -24.04 -3.66 9.24
C VAL A 67 -24.47 -4.25 10.59
N PRO A 68 -24.56 -5.58 10.78
CA PRO A 68 -24.98 -6.15 12.06
C PRO A 68 -24.05 -5.79 13.22
N ARG A 69 -22.73 -5.73 12.96
CA ARG A 69 -21.73 -5.35 13.96
C ARG A 69 -21.82 -3.87 14.30
N LEU A 70 -21.86 -3.01 13.29
CA LEU A 70 -21.99 -1.56 13.49
C LEU A 70 -23.28 -1.22 14.27
N ARG A 71 -24.42 -1.85 13.95
CA ARG A 71 -25.68 -1.70 14.72
C ARG A 71 -25.55 -2.12 16.18
N ARG A 72 -24.73 -3.13 16.48
CA ARG A 72 -24.48 -3.58 17.86
C ARG A 72 -23.63 -2.54 18.59
N THR A 73 -22.56 -2.07 17.97
CA THR A 73 -21.65 -1.04 18.52
C THR A 73 -22.39 0.27 18.78
N ILE A 74 -23.22 0.74 17.84
CA ILE A 74 -24.04 1.95 18.03
C ILE A 74 -24.95 1.80 19.24
N ARG A 75 -25.70 0.69 19.35
CA ARG A 75 -26.60 0.46 20.48
C ARG A 75 -25.87 0.42 21.82
N GLN A 76 -24.70 -0.19 21.85
CA GLN A 76 -23.88 -0.25 23.06
C GLN A 76 -23.40 1.16 23.47
N VAL A 77 -22.72 1.88 22.58
CA VAL A 77 -22.12 3.20 22.89
C VAL A 77 -23.19 4.25 23.15
N SER A 78 -24.30 4.22 22.40
CA SER A 78 -25.47 5.08 22.61
C SER A 78 -26.08 4.90 24.00
N GLY A 79 -26.21 3.66 24.48
CA GLY A 79 -26.70 3.35 25.82
C GLY A 79 -25.72 3.72 26.93
N GLU A 80 -24.42 3.50 26.73
CA GLU A 80 -23.37 3.87 27.69
C GLU A 80 -23.27 5.39 27.91
N LEU A 81 -23.49 6.19 26.85
CA LEU A 81 -23.35 7.64 26.88
C LEU A 81 -24.68 8.40 27.01
N ASP A 82 -25.80 7.69 27.10
CA ASP A 82 -27.17 8.25 27.13
C ASP A 82 -27.45 9.25 25.99
N LYS A 83 -27.02 8.88 24.78
CA LYS A 83 -27.21 9.67 23.55
C LYS A 83 -28.00 8.84 22.54
N PRO A 84 -29.32 9.04 22.38
CA PRO A 84 -30.13 8.25 21.46
C PRO A 84 -29.71 8.52 20.01
N VAL A 85 -29.47 7.46 19.24
CA VAL A 85 -29.00 7.54 17.84
C VAL A 85 -29.76 6.55 16.95
N THR A 86 -30.22 7.00 15.78
CA THR A 86 -30.69 6.13 14.68
C THR A 86 -29.54 5.75 13.76
N PHE A 87 -29.60 4.54 13.20
CA PHE A 87 -28.64 4.08 12.21
C PHE A 87 -29.33 3.75 10.91
N ASP A 88 -29.09 4.61 9.92
CA ASP A 88 -29.70 4.57 8.61
C ASP A 88 -28.72 4.00 7.59
N ILE A 89 -29.23 3.13 6.71
CA ILE A 89 -28.44 2.52 5.63
C ILE A 89 -29.02 3.10 4.36
N GLY A 90 -28.21 3.89 3.64
CA GLY A 90 -28.58 4.43 2.34
C GLY A 90 -28.24 3.42 1.24
N ASN A 91 -27.42 3.82 0.28
CA ASN A 91 -26.95 2.89 -0.74
C ASN A 91 -26.15 1.77 -0.07
N SER A 92 -26.36 0.53 -0.51
CA SER A 92 -25.67 -0.64 0.04
C SER A 92 -24.96 -1.47 -1.03
N ASP A 93 -24.68 -0.83 -2.17
CA ASP A 93 -24.16 -1.44 -3.38
C ASP A 93 -22.64 -1.48 -3.33
N GLY A 94 -22.10 -2.57 -2.81
CA GLY A 94 -20.65 -2.75 -2.78
C GLY A 94 -20.30 -4.14 -2.31
N GLU A 95 -19.39 -4.76 -3.05
CA GLU A 95 -18.77 -6.01 -2.67
C GLU A 95 -17.29 -5.77 -2.45
N LEU A 96 -16.73 -6.41 -1.42
CA LEU A 96 -15.31 -6.37 -1.14
C LEU A 96 -14.82 -7.76 -0.78
N ASP A 97 -13.53 -7.95 -0.93
CA ASP A 97 -12.85 -9.14 -0.48
C ASP A 97 -13.04 -9.37 1.02
N ARG A 98 -13.33 -10.61 1.42
CA ARG A 98 -13.56 -10.95 2.83
C ARG A 98 -12.44 -10.50 3.77
N SER A 99 -11.17 -10.60 3.40
CA SER A 99 -10.08 -10.18 4.28
C SER A 99 -10.02 -8.65 4.45
N VAL A 100 -10.36 -7.91 3.39
CA VAL A 100 -10.46 -6.45 3.43
C VAL A 100 -11.61 -6.07 4.36
N ILE A 101 -12.77 -6.72 4.23
CA ILE A 101 -13.92 -6.51 5.11
C ILE A 101 -13.53 -6.74 6.57
N GLU A 102 -12.86 -7.85 6.89
CA GLU A 102 -12.45 -8.19 8.26
C GLU A 102 -11.51 -7.14 8.86
N ARG A 103 -10.55 -6.60 8.07
CA ARG A 103 -9.68 -5.50 8.49
C ARG A 103 -10.42 -4.17 8.65
N MET A 104 -11.46 -3.93 7.86
CA MET A 104 -12.25 -2.69 7.88
C MET A 104 -13.20 -2.58 9.08
N VAL A 105 -13.57 -3.68 9.74
CA VAL A 105 -14.54 -3.63 10.86
C VAL A 105 -14.06 -2.71 11.99
N ALA A 106 -12.82 -2.86 12.44
CA ALA A 106 -12.29 -2.09 13.56
C ALA A 106 -12.17 -0.58 13.26
N PRO A 107 -11.62 -0.15 12.09
CA PRO A 107 -11.69 1.24 11.60
C PRO A 107 -13.10 1.85 11.66
N LEU A 108 -14.10 1.15 11.13
CA LEU A 108 -15.47 1.65 11.07
C LEU A 108 -16.11 1.75 12.46
N GLU A 109 -15.88 0.76 13.33
CA GLU A 109 -16.34 0.81 14.73
C GLU A 109 -15.71 1.97 15.50
N HIS A 110 -14.44 2.27 15.25
CA HIS A 110 -13.75 3.40 15.86
C HIS A 110 -14.36 4.73 15.43
N VAL A 111 -14.59 4.93 14.14
CA VAL A 111 -15.23 6.15 13.62
C VAL A 111 -16.64 6.33 14.19
N ILE A 112 -17.44 5.26 14.27
CA ILE A 112 -18.76 5.31 14.89
C ILE A 112 -18.69 5.71 16.36
N ARG A 113 -17.73 5.14 17.12
CA ARG A 113 -17.55 5.49 18.53
C ARG A 113 -17.23 6.97 18.68
N ASN A 114 -16.33 7.50 17.86
CA ASN A 114 -15.97 8.93 17.87
C ASN A 114 -17.16 9.81 17.47
N ALA A 115 -17.95 9.38 16.48
CA ALA A 115 -19.17 10.07 16.09
C ALA A 115 -20.15 10.17 17.27
N ILE A 116 -20.39 9.10 18.04
CA ILE A 116 -21.32 9.13 19.17
C ILE A 116 -20.73 9.87 20.39
N ASP A 117 -19.47 9.63 20.73
CA ASP A 117 -18.84 10.23 21.90
C ASP A 117 -18.60 11.73 21.72
N HIS A 118 -17.98 12.10 20.60
CA HIS A 118 -17.54 13.47 20.38
C HIS A 118 -18.41 14.24 19.39
N GLY A 119 -19.02 13.59 18.40
CA GLY A 119 -19.84 14.24 17.36
C GLY A 119 -21.26 14.56 17.82
N ILE A 120 -22.04 13.53 18.17
CA ILE A 120 -23.44 13.64 18.59
C ILE A 120 -23.53 14.37 19.93
N GLU A 121 -24.33 15.43 19.96
CA GLU A 121 -24.56 16.22 21.16
C GLU A 121 -25.56 15.53 22.11
N SER A 122 -25.58 15.92 23.39
CA SER A 122 -26.60 15.43 24.31
C SER A 122 -28.00 15.93 23.92
N VAL A 123 -29.06 15.23 24.34
CA VAL A 123 -30.45 15.60 24.03
C VAL A 123 -30.73 17.08 24.36
N ALA A 124 -30.26 17.55 25.51
CA ALA A 124 -30.42 18.95 25.93
C ALA A 124 -29.70 19.94 25.00
N ALA A 125 -28.49 19.61 24.54
CA ALA A 125 -27.74 20.44 23.60
C ALA A 125 -28.38 20.43 22.20
N ARG A 126 -28.89 19.28 21.73
CA ARG A 126 -29.60 19.17 20.46
C ARG A 126 -30.88 20.00 20.43
N LYS A 127 -31.68 19.96 21.50
CA LYS A 127 -32.86 20.84 21.66
C LYS A 127 -32.52 22.32 21.57
N LYS A 128 -31.43 22.75 22.25
CA LYS A 128 -30.97 24.14 22.18
C LYS A 128 -30.50 24.54 20.79
N ALA A 129 -29.98 23.60 20.01
CA ALA A 129 -29.57 23.82 18.62
C ALA A 129 -30.72 23.65 17.59
N GLY A 130 -31.95 23.38 18.03
CA GLY A 130 -33.10 23.14 17.15
C GLY A 130 -33.05 21.81 16.38
N LYS A 131 -32.22 20.86 16.81
CA LYS A 131 -32.08 19.54 16.20
C LYS A 131 -33.04 18.52 16.85
N SER A 132 -33.29 17.41 16.14
CA SER A 132 -34.01 16.25 16.68
C SER A 132 -33.36 15.74 17.97
N GLU A 133 -34.15 15.24 18.91
CA GLU A 133 -33.63 14.65 20.16
C GLU A 133 -32.71 13.46 19.90
N THR A 134 -33.02 12.70 18.85
CA THR A 134 -32.24 11.55 18.39
C THR A 134 -31.25 11.99 17.31
N GLY A 135 -29.97 11.64 17.48
CA GLY A 135 -28.94 11.80 16.45
C GLY A 135 -29.11 10.80 15.31
N SER A 136 -28.58 11.10 14.14
CA SER A 136 -28.57 10.17 12.99
C SER A 136 -27.15 9.85 12.58
N ILE A 137 -26.86 8.57 12.39
CA ILE A 137 -25.67 8.07 11.70
C ILE A 137 -26.13 7.34 10.45
N ARG A 138 -25.58 7.72 9.30
CA ARG A 138 -25.90 7.15 8.00
C ARG A 138 -24.68 6.49 7.36
N LEU A 139 -24.86 5.25 6.90
CA LEU A 139 -23.90 4.49 6.12
C LEU A 139 -24.37 4.42 4.66
N ASP A 140 -23.56 4.94 3.75
CA ASP A 140 -23.72 4.75 2.31
C ASP A 140 -22.51 3.98 1.75
N ILE A 141 -22.78 2.96 0.96
CA ILE A 141 -21.80 2.14 0.25
C ILE A 141 -22.20 2.17 -1.22
N HIS A 142 -21.26 2.55 -2.07
CA HIS A 142 -21.43 2.47 -3.51
C HIS A 142 -20.10 2.15 -4.18
N ARG A 143 -20.16 1.63 -5.40
CA ARG A 143 -18.99 1.46 -6.26
C ARG A 143 -18.79 2.70 -7.12
N GLU A 144 -17.56 3.21 -7.15
CA GLU A 144 -17.14 4.31 -8.01
C GLU A 144 -15.92 3.86 -8.82
N GLY A 145 -16.13 3.44 -10.07
CA GLY A 145 -15.06 2.92 -10.93
C GLY A 145 -14.42 1.63 -10.41
N SER A 146 -13.11 1.69 -10.13
CA SER A 146 -12.31 0.61 -9.54
C SER A 146 -12.45 0.53 -8.02
N ASP A 147 -13.10 1.50 -7.39
CA ASP A 147 -13.09 1.67 -5.96
C ASP A 147 -14.47 1.41 -5.35
N VAL A 148 -14.47 0.94 -4.12
CA VAL A 148 -15.64 0.90 -3.24
C VAL A 148 -15.53 2.08 -2.29
N VAL A 149 -16.54 2.93 -2.32
CA VAL A 149 -16.64 4.11 -1.48
C VAL A 149 -17.61 3.83 -0.35
N ILE A 150 -17.10 3.91 0.87
CA ILE A 150 -17.86 3.76 2.11
C ILE A 150 -17.92 5.13 2.76
N LYS A 151 -19.12 5.68 2.92
CA LYS A 151 -19.36 6.97 3.57
C LYS A 151 -20.12 6.75 4.86
N LEU A 152 -19.51 7.13 5.98
CA LEU A 152 -20.14 7.21 7.29
C LEU A 152 -20.37 8.68 7.62
N SER A 153 -21.62 9.07 7.84
CA SER A 153 -21.98 10.46 8.18
C SER A 153 -22.81 10.54 9.45
N ASP A 154 -22.61 11.61 10.22
CA ASP A 154 -23.40 11.97 11.39
C ASP A 154 -23.97 13.39 11.26
N ASP A 155 -25.05 13.67 12.00
CA ASP A 155 -25.70 14.99 12.08
C ASP A 155 -25.31 15.79 13.34
N GLY A 156 -24.15 15.47 13.92
CA GLY A 156 -23.65 16.04 15.16
C GLY A 156 -23.21 17.50 15.03
N LYS A 157 -22.44 17.98 16.00
CA LYS A 157 -21.99 19.39 16.03
C LYS A 157 -20.91 19.72 14.99
N GLY A 158 -20.40 18.72 14.26
CA GLY A 158 -19.26 18.88 13.37
C GLY A 158 -17.94 19.12 14.10
N VAL A 159 -16.88 19.33 13.34
CA VAL A 159 -15.53 19.60 13.83
C VAL A 159 -15.38 21.07 14.20
N ASP A 160 -14.88 21.33 15.41
CA ASP A 160 -14.53 22.68 15.85
C ASP A 160 -13.10 23.05 15.37
N VAL A 161 -13.03 23.74 14.22
CA VAL A 161 -11.77 24.16 13.59
C VAL A 161 -10.90 24.98 14.54
N ALA A 162 -11.49 25.83 15.40
CA ALA A 162 -10.72 26.64 16.35
C ALA A 162 -10.07 25.78 17.44
N ALA A 163 -10.79 24.78 17.94
CA ALA A 163 -10.24 23.83 18.90
C ALA A 163 -9.14 22.97 18.26
N VAL A 164 -9.35 22.54 17.02
CA VAL A 164 -8.37 21.75 16.26
C VAL A 164 -7.09 22.55 16.02
N LYS A 165 -7.21 23.80 15.55
CA LYS A 165 -6.09 24.72 15.35
C LYS A 165 -5.27 24.91 16.62
N LYS A 166 -5.93 25.17 17.75
CA LYS A 166 -5.25 25.36 19.05
C LYS A 166 -4.47 24.11 19.45
N LYS A 167 -5.03 22.92 19.21
CA LYS A 167 -4.37 21.64 19.53
C LYS A 167 -3.22 21.33 18.56
N ALA A 168 -3.38 21.60 17.27
CA ALA A 168 -2.34 21.43 16.26
C ALA A 168 -1.11 22.28 16.58
N ILE A 169 -1.31 23.55 16.98
CA ILE A 169 -0.22 24.44 17.43
C ILE A 169 0.47 23.88 18.68
N ALA A 170 -0.29 23.38 19.66
CA ALA A 170 0.27 22.81 20.89
C ALA A 170 1.08 21.52 20.63
N LEU A 171 0.73 20.75 19.60
CA LEU A 171 1.43 19.54 19.17
C LEU A 171 2.58 19.83 18.19
N GLY A 172 2.81 21.10 17.82
CA GLY A 172 3.86 21.48 16.86
C GLY A 172 3.57 21.09 15.41
N LEU A 173 2.32 20.72 15.08
CA LEU A 173 1.89 20.35 13.73
C LEU A 173 1.62 21.58 12.84
N MET A 174 1.48 22.76 13.43
CA MET A 174 1.17 24.02 12.74
C MET A 174 1.82 25.20 13.46
N GLN A 175 2.38 26.16 12.73
CA GLN A 175 2.90 27.39 13.34
C GLN A 175 1.77 28.38 13.68
N LYS A 176 1.94 29.18 14.73
CA LYS A 176 0.91 30.12 15.19
C LYS A 176 0.50 31.16 14.14
N ASN A 177 1.45 31.57 13.29
CA ASN A 177 1.24 32.58 12.25
C ASN A 177 0.84 31.98 10.90
N GLU A 178 0.76 30.65 10.80
CA GLU A 178 0.40 29.96 9.58
C GLU A 178 -1.10 30.12 9.31
N GLN A 179 -1.45 30.43 8.06
CA GLN A 179 -2.83 30.53 7.59
C GLN A 179 -3.07 29.38 6.63
N LEU A 180 -3.69 28.33 7.15
CA LEU A 180 -4.16 27.19 6.37
C LEU A 180 -5.67 27.30 6.16
N PRO A 181 -6.21 26.82 5.03
CA PRO A 181 -7.63 26.63 4.84
C PRO A 181 -8.25 25.76 5.94
N ASP A 182 -9.51 26.01 6.28
CA ASP A 182 -10.22 25.26 7.32
C ASP A 182 -10.21 23.74 7.07
N ASP A 183 -10.25 23.31 5.81
CA ASP A 183 -10.25 21.89 5.45
C ASP A 183 -8.90 21.22 5.73
N GLU A 184 -7.78 21.91 5.50
CA GLU A 184 -6.45 21.42 5.88
C GLU A 184 -6.31 21.35 7.40
N ILE A 185 -6.85 22.33 8.14
CA ILE A 185 -6.83 22.32 9.60
C ILE A 185 -7.60 21.09 10.13
N LYS A 186 -8.76 20.77 9.55
CA LYS A 186 -9.56 19.59 9.95
C LYS A 186 -8.79 18.28 9.76
N GLN A 187 -7.92 18.18 8.75
CA GLN A 187 -7.15 16.98 8.48
C GLN A 187 -6.17 16.63 9.59
N PHE A 188 -5.73 17.59 10.43
CA PHE A 188 -4.89 17.30 11.59
C PHE A 188 -5.52 16.32 12.57
N ILE A 189 -6.85 16.15 12.57
CA ILE A 189 -7.54 15.12 13.37
C ILE A 189 -7.02 13.71 13.07
N MET A 190 -6.58 13.47 11.83
CA MET A 190 -6.04 12.20 11.38
C MET A 190 -4.54 12.04 11.68
N SER A 191 -3.85 13.11 12.08
CA SER A 191 -2.42 13.07 12.39
C SER A 191 -2.11 12.29 13.67
N ALA A 192 -0.95 11.64 13.68
CA ALA A 192 -0.45 10.89 14.83
C ALA A 192 -0.39 11.76 16.10
N GLY A 193 -0.86 11.22 17.22
CA GLY A 193 -0.89 11.94 18.50
C GLY A 193 -1.96 13.03 18.62
N PHE A 194 -2.76 13.29 17.58
CA PHE A 194 -3.85 14.27 17.69
C PHE A 194 -5.00 13.77 18.56
N SER A 195 -5.33 12.48 18.50
CA SER A 195 -6.46 11.88 19.23
C SER A 195 -6.10 11.25 20.58
N THR A 196 -4.86 11.40 21.07
CA THR A 196 -4.48 10.94 22.41
C THR A 196 -5.06 11.87 23.49
N ALA A 197 -6.33 11.69 23.84
CA ALA A 197 -6.93 12.31 25.02
C ALA A 197 -6.61 11.49 26.28
N ALA A 198 -6.46 12.21 27.39
CA ALA A 198 -5.82 11.82 28.66
C ALA A 198 -6.57 10.80 29.55
N LYS A 199 -7.38 9.90 29.00
CA LYS A 199 -7.97 8.79 29.77
C LYS A 199 -8.01 7.53 28.91
N VAL A 200 -7.09 6.62 29.20
CA VAL A 200 -7.18 5.21 28.80
C VAL A 200 -8.42 4.63 29.49
N THR A 201 -9.59 4.70 28.85
CA THR A 201 -10.76 3.93 29.30
C THR A 201 -10.51 2.46 28.96
N GLN A 202 -10.76 1.59 29.95
CA GLN A 202 -10.31 0.18 30.01
C GLN A 202 -10.89 -0.78 28.93
N ILE A 203 -11.51 -0.30 27.86
CA ILE A 203 -12.29 -1.15 26.96
C ILE A 203 -11.57 -1.45 25.63
N SER A 204 -10.40 -0.87 25.37
CA SER A 204 -9.59 -1.24 24.20
C SER A 204 -8.11 -1.21 24.57
N GLY A 205 -7.51 -2.39 24.76
CA GLY A 205 -6.11 -2.59 25.16
C GLY A 205 -5.04 -2.07 24.20
N ARG A 206 -5.39 -1.19 23.26
CA ARG A 206 -4.50 -0.32 22.49
C ARG A 206 -5.27 0.97 22.27
N GLY A 207 -4.70 2.11 22.64
CA GLY A 207 -5.29 3.41 22.33
C GLY A 207 -5.32 3.57 20.80
N VAL A 208 -6.48 3.31 20.20
CA VAL A 208 -6.66 3.47 18.75
C VAL A 208 -7.00 4.94 18.53
N GLY A 209 -6.10 5.68 17.89
CA GLY A 209 -6.37 7.01 17.37
C GLY A 209 -6.81 6.96 15.91
N MET A 210 -7.19 8.11 15.37
CA MET A 210 -7.54 8.25 13.95
C MET A 210 -6.34 8.02 13.02
N ASP A 211 -5.13 8.16 13.54
CA ASP A 211 -3.87 7.83 12.88
C ASP A 211 -3.73 6.33 12.60
N VAL A 212 -4.13 5.49 13.55
CA VAL A 212 -4.16 4.02 13.35
C VAL A 212 -5.19 3.66 12.29
N VAL A 213 -6.36 4.31 12.31
CA VAL A 213 -7.39 4.13 11.26
C VAL A 213 -6.83 4.52 9.90
N GLN A 214 -6.24 5.70 9.77
CA GLN A 214 -5.68 6.17 8.49
C GLN A 214 -4.60 5.21 7.96
N LYS A 215 -3.69 4.75 8.84
CA LYS A 215 -2.64 3.79 8.48
C LYS A 215 -3.22 2.47 7.99
N GLU A 216 -4.22 1.92 8.67
CA GLU A 216 -4.87 0.66 8.27
C GLU A 216 -5.51 0.79 6.88
N ILE A 217 -6.12 1.94 6.57
CA ILE A 217 -6.71 2.21 5.24
C ILE A 217 -5.63 2.33 4.17
N GLN A 218 -4.52 3.02 4.46
CA GLN A 218 -3.39 3.13 3.54
C GLN A 218 -2.75 1.77 3.25
N GLU A 219 -2.61 0.90 4.25
CA GLU A 219 -2.10 -0.47 4.06
C GLU A 219 -3.02 -1.35 3.19
N LEU A 220 -4.31 -1.00 3.10
CA LEU A 220 -5.26 -1.63 2.19
C LEU A 220 -5.22 -1.03 0.77
N GLY A 221 -4.32 -0.08 0.51
CA GLY A 221 -4.24 0.64 -0.76
C GLY A 221 -5.36 1.68 -0.94
N GLY A 222 -6.02 2.08 0.14
CA GLY A 222 -7.11 3.03 0.13
C GLY A 222 -6.77 4.41 0.67
N THR A 223 -7.77 5.29 0.69
CA THR A 223 -7.68 6.64 1.26
C THR A 223 -8.82 6.91 2.22
N LEU A 224 -8.56 7.73 3.23
CA LEU A 224 -9.54 8.24 4.17
C LEU A 224 -9.63 9.76 4.04
N GLU A 225 -10.85 10.26 3.86
CA GLU A 225 -11.15 11.68 3.79
C GLU A 225 -12.17 12.08 4.88
N LEU A 226 -12.01 13.30 5.40
CA LEU A 226 -12.88 13.89 6.42
C LEU A 226 -13.55 15.15 5.87
N VAL A 227 -14.87 15.14 5.81
CA VAL A 227 -15.67 16.32 5.46
C VAL A 227 -16.51 16.70 6.67
N SER A 228 -16.38 17.93 7.17
CA SER A 228 -17.14 18.36 8.33
C SER A 228 -17.53 19.83 8.24
N GLU A 229 -18.76 20.11 8.66
CA GLU A 229 -19.29 21.46 8.77
C GLU A 229 -19.89 21.68 10.16
N LYS A 230 -19.50 22.77 10.81
CA LYS A 230 -19.93 23.11 12.16
C LYS A 230 -21.45 23.23 12.22
N GLY A 231 -22.05 22.52 13.16
CA GLY A 231 -23.50 22.47 13.36
C GLY A 231 -24.26 21.54 12.40
N LYS A 232 -23.65 21.06 11.30
CA LYS A 232 -24.29 20.14 10.36
C LYS A 232 -23.83 18.69 10.48
N GLY A 233 -22.64 18.47 11.05
CA GLY A 233 -22.12 17.13 11.34
C GLY A 233 -20.83 16.82 10.60
N THR A 234 -20.49 15.53 10.52
CA THR A 234 -19.23 15.05 9.98
C THR A 234 -19.44 13.84 9.09
N ALA A 235 -18.64 13.70 8.05
CA ALA A 235 -18.61 12.54 7.17
C ALA A 235 -17.17 12.05 7.00
N PHE A 236 -16.97 10.75 7.23
CA PHE A 236 -15.75 10.02 6.90
C PHE A 236 -15.99 9.23 5.62
N ILE A 237 -15.12 9.43 4.64
CA ILE A 237 -15.21 8.80 3.32
C ILE A 237 -13.99 7.89 3.17
N PHE A 238 -14.23 6.59 3.14
CA PHE A 238 -13.22 5.57 2.88
C PHE A 238 -13.32 5.18 1.41
N ARG A 239 -12.21 5.29 0.68
CA ARG A 239 -12.09 4.78 -0.69
C ARG A 239 -11.14 3.59 -0.66
N LEU A 240 -11.62 2.43 -1.09
CA LEU A 240 -10.83 1.19 -1.10
C LEU A 240 -10.86 0.60 -2.50
N PRO A 241 -9.75 0.07 -3.02
CA PRO A 241 -9.76 -0.63 -4.29
C PRO A 241 -10.66 -1.88 -4.19
N PHE A 242 -11.48 -2.11 -5.21
CA PHE A 242 -12.41 -3.25 -5.30
C PHE A 242 -11.66 -4.59 -5.33
N THR A 243 -10.49 -4.60 -5.96
CA THR A 243 -9.57 -5.73 -5.97
C THR A 243 -8.63 -5.65 -4.77
N VAL A 244 -8.30 -6.79 -4.15
CA VAL A 244 -7.16 -6.87 -3.24
C VAL A 244 -5.96 -6.25 -3.97
N SER A 245 -5.39 -5.19 -3.39
CA SER A 245 -4.33 -4.42 -4.04
C SER A 245 -3.24 -5.39 -4.52
N MET A 246 -3.09 -5.50 -5.83
CA MET A 246 -1.95 -6.20 -6.41
C MET A 246 -0.76 -5.31 -6.09
N ASN A 247 -0.05 -5.62 -5.01
CA ASN A 247 1.11 -4.85 -4.64
C ASN A 247 2.17 -5.14 -5.69
N ARG A 248 2.47 -4.13 -6.52
CA ARG A 248 3.58 -4.20 -7.45
C ARG A 248 4.85 -4.02 -6.63
N ALA A 249 5.73 -5.02 -6.67
CA ALA A 249 7.01 -4.97 -6.00
C ALA A 249 8.14 -5.21 -6.99
N LEU A 250 9.28 -4.56 -6.73
CA LEU A 250 10.54 -4.86 -7.39
C LEU A 250 11.21 -5.99 -6.61
N LEU A 251 11.42 -7.13 -7.29
CA LEU A 251 12.20 -8.22 -6.73
C LEU A 251 13.68 -7.89 -6.87
N VAL A 252 14.42 -8.02 -5.78
CA VAL A 252 15.86 -7.77 -5.70
C VAL A 252 16.56 -8.90 -4.96
N GLY A 253 17.79 -9.19 -5.35
CA GLY A 253 18.69 -10.05 -4.58
C GLY A 253 19.59 -9.21 -3.67
N ALA A 254 19.69 -9.57 -2.40
CA ALA A 254 20.62 -8.95 -1.46
C ALA A 254 21.05 -9.97 -0.39
N GLY A 255 22.35 -10.11 -0.15
CA GLY A 255 22.88 -10.98 0.91
C GLY A 255 22.51 -12.46 0.73
N GLY A 256 22.36 -12.91 -0.51
CA GLY A 256 21.91 -14.27 -0.85
C GLY A 256 20.39 -14.49 -0.79
N GLU A 257 19.62 -13.50 -0.31
CA GLU A 257 18.17 -13.58 -0.17
C GLU A 257 17.44 -12.87 -1.32
N THR A 258 16.21 -13.31 -1.60
CA THR A 258 15.30 -12.62 -2.53
C THR A 258 14.29 -11.79 -1.76
N LEU A 259 14.25 -10.50 -2.02
CA LEU A 259 13.43 -9.52 -1.31
C LEU A 259 12.49 -8.80 -2.29
N ALA A 260 11.31 -8.43 -1.80
CA ALA A 260 10.34 -7.66 -2.56
C ALA A 260 10.21 -6.26 -1.97
N VAL A 261 10.60 -5.24 -2.75
CA VAL A 261 10.51 -3.84 -2.35
C VAL A 261 9.28 -3.22 -3.02
N PRO A 262 8.32 -2.64 -2.27
CA PRO A 262 7.14 -2.00 -2.85
C PRO A 262 7.53 -0.90 -3.85
N LEU A 263 7.01 -0.95 -5.08
CA LEU A 263 7.40 -0.03 -6.15
C LEU A 263 7.02 1.43 -5.86
N ASP A 264 5.94 1.65 -5.13
CA ASP A 264 5.47 2.94 -4.65
C ASP A 264 6.44 3.62 -3.66
N SER A 265 7.27 2.85 -2.98
CA SER A 265 8.33 3.38 -2.10
C SER A 265 9.62 3.76 -2.84
N ILE A 266 9.79 3.33 -4.09
CA ILE A 266 11.02 3.52 -4.87
C ILE A 266 10.90 4.79 -5.71
N GLU A 267 11.70 5.81 -5.39
CA GLU A 267 11.77 7.06 -6.16
C GLU A 267 12.59 6.90 -7.45
N GLY A 268 13.59 6.03 -7.40
CA GLY A 268 14.52 5.84 -8.50
C GLY A 268 15.49 4.70 -8.25
N ILE A 269 16.14 4.28 -9.33
CA ILE A 269 17.19 3.28 -9.30
C ILE A 269 18.40 3.88 -10.00
N VAL A 270 19.52 3.94 -9.29
CA VAL A 270 20.79 4.42 -9.82
C VAL A 270 21.80 3.28 -9.85
N ARG A 271 22.83 3.42 -10.66
CA ARG A 271 23.94 2.47 -10.71
C ARG A 271 25.19 3.16 -10.24
N VAL A 272 25.85 2.56 -9.25
CA VAL A 272 27.04 3.09 -8.60
C VAL A 272 28.19 2.14 -8.88
N SER A 273 29.35 2.68 -9.25
CA SER A 273 30.53 1.86 -9.51
C SER A 273 31.13 1.30 -8.21
N PRO A 274 31.82 0.15 -8.23
CA PRO A 274 32.47 -0.40 -7.04
C PRO A 274 33.47 0.56 -6.37
N TYR A 275 34.16 1.39 -7.17
CA TYR A 275 35.07 2.41 -6.66
C TYR A 275 34.34 3.47 -5.83
N GLU A 276 33.20 3.97 -6.32
CA GLU A 276 32.38 4.94 -5.56
C GLU A 276 31.77 4.31 -4.31
N LEU A 277 31.50 3.00 -4.30
CA LEU A 277 30.96 2.31 -3.12
C LEU A 277 31.96 2.30 -1.94
N GLU A 278 33.26 2.22 -2.20
CA GLU A 278 34.29 2.33 -1.15
C GLU A 278 34.18 3.66 -0.39
N GLU A 279 33.87 4.75 -1.11
CA GLU A 279 33.69 6.08 -0.53
C GLU A 279 32.44 6.20 0.35
N TYR A 280 31.44 5.34 0.16
CA TYR A 280 30.19 5.35 0.93
C TYR A 280 30.20 4.38 2.12
N TYR A 281 31.06 3.36 2.13
CA TYR A 281 31.16 2.37 3.22
C TYR A 281 32.40 2.53 4.11
N GLY A 282 33.42 3.26 3.69
CA GLY A 282 34.68 3.40 4.44
C GLY A 282 34.56 4.23 5.73
N ASP A 283 35.64 4.24 6.53
CA ASP A 283 35.74 4.99 7.80
C ASP A 283 35.55 6.52 7.65
N ALA A 284 35.68 7.03 6.42
CA ALA A 284 35.41 8.41 6.03
C ALA A 284 34.22 8.51 5.07
N ALA A 285 33.16 7.74 5.31
CA ALA A 285 31.99 7.66 4.45
C ALA A 285 31.42 9.04 4.10
N ILE A 286 31.34 9.33 2.80
CA ILE A 286 30.75 10.57 2.28
C ILE A 286 29.23 10.40 2.22
N ASP A 287 28.49 11.51 2.34
CA ASP A 287 27.05 11.50 2.16
C ASP A 287 26.66 11.16 0.72
N PHE A 288 25.78 10.17 0.54
CA PHE A 288 25.20 9.90 -0.76
C PHE A 288 24.20 10.99 -1.13
N MET A 289 24.50 11.77 -2.18
CA MET A 289 23.62 12.81 -2.69
C MET A 289 23.06 12.45 -4.06
N TYR A 290 21.74 12.59 -4.22
CA TYR A 290 21.07 12.43 -5.50
C TYR A 290 20.03 13.52 -5.68
N ALA A 291 20.04 14.19 -6.84
CA ALA A 291 19.13 15.31 -7.16
C ALA A 291 19.08 16.41 -6.08
N GLY A 292 20.20 16.67 -5.40
CA GLY A 292 20.30 17.67 -4.33
C GLY A 292 19.71 17.23 -2.97
N GLN A 293 19.27 15.98 -2.84
CA GLN A 293 18.82 15.39 -1.57
C GLN A 293 19.86 14.41 -1.03
N ARG A 294 20.00 14.37 0.30
CA ARG A 294 20.88 13.45 1.01
C ARG A 294 20.12 12.17 1.36
N TYR A 295 20.69 11.01 1.03
CA TYR A 295 20.14 9.70 1.38
C TYR A 295 21.05 9.02 2.40
N ASP A 296 20.46 8.26 3.33
CA ASP A 296 21.22 7.35 4.19
C ASP A 296 21.62 6.12 3.38
N PHE A 297 22.92 5.92 3.15
CA PHE A 297 23.41 4.83 2.30
C PHE A 297 23.62 3.55 3.13
N ARG A 298 23.00 2.45 2.69
CA ARG A 298 23.05 1.15 3.40
C ARG A 298 23.06 -0.02 2.42
N TYR A 299 23.75 -1.08 2.82
CA TYR A 299 23.59 -2.37 2.15
C TYR A 299 22.33 -3.06 2.65
N LEU A 300 21.45 -3.50 1.73
CA LEU A 300 20.22 -4.17 2.12
C LEU A 300 20.50 -5.53 2.80
N GLY A 301 21.51 -6.28 2.34
CA GLY A 301 21.86 -7.57 2.95
C GLY A 301 22.29 -7.44 4.42
N ALA A 302 23.04 -6.38 4.76
CA ALA A 302 23.48 -6.11 6.12
C ALA A 302 22.29 -5.94 7.09
N LEU A 303 21.19 -5.33 6.62
CA LEU A 303 20.00 -5.11 7.42
C LEU A 303 19.16 -6.38 7.63
N ILE A 304 19.28 -7.35 6.72
CA ILE A 304 18.45 -8.58 6.74
C ILE A 304 19.15 -9.69 7.51
N ASN A 305 20.41 -9.98 7.20
CA ASN A 305 21.13 -11.12 7.76
C ASN A 305 22.56 -10.76 8.22
N GLY A 306 22.91 -9.48 8.28
CA GLY A 306 24.25 -9.04 8.68
C GLY A 306 25.33 -9.32 7.64
N SER A 307 24.96 -9.67 6.40
CA SER A 307 25.93 -9.86 5.32
C SER A 307 26.67 -8.57 5.03
N GLU A 308 27.95 -8.69 4.74
CA GLU A 308 28.74 -7.59 4.22
C GLU A 308 28.47 -7.42 2.71
N PRO A 309 28.52 -6.17 2.22
CA PRO A 309 28.36 -5.89 0.80
C PRO A 309 29.50 -6.53 0.02
N GLN A 310 29.16 -7.44 -0.91
CA GLN A 310 30.15 -8.13 -1.74
C GLN A 310 30.49 -7.27 -2.96
N TYR A 311 31.35 -6.28 -2.77
CA TYR A 311 31.99 -5.55 -3.87
C TYR A 311 33.51 -5.73 -3.79
N SER A 312 34.16 -5.72 -4.94
CA SER A 312 35.62 -5.69 -5.07
C SER A 312 35.97 -4.60 -6.07
N SER A 313 37.07 -3.90 -5.85
CA SER A 313 37.67 -2.94 -6.79
C SER A 313 37.92 -3.54 -8.18
N ASP A 314 38.04 -4.86 -8.26
CA ASP A 314 38.25 -5.61 -9.51
C ASP A 314 36.94 -5.91 -10.27
N MET A 315 35.77 -5.63 -9.67
CA MET A 315 34.49 -5.76 -10.36
C MET A 315 34.32 -4.61 -11.38
N VAL A 316 33.99 -4.97 -12.62
CA VAL A 316 33.76 -4.02 -13.71
C VAL A 316 32.29 -3.54 -13.76
N GLY A 317 31.39 -4.22 -13.04
CA GLY A 317 29.94 -3.96 -13.10
C GLY A 317 29.49 -2.93 -12.06
N ALA A 318 28.79 -1.89 -12.51
CA ALA A 318 28.09 -0.98 -11.60
C ALA A 318 26.93 -1.70 -10.90
N LEU A 319 26.82 -1.51 -9.59
CA LEU A 319 25.83 -2.15 -8.73
C LEU A 319 24.57 -1.28 -8.60
N PRO A 320 23.37 -1.90 -8.55
CA PRO A 320 22.13 -1.17 -8.39
C PRO A 320 21.96 -0.63 -6.96
N VAL A 321 21.51 0.61 -6.87
CA VAL A 321 21.11 1.29 -5.62
C VAL A 321 19.68 1.78 -5.78
N LEU A 322 18.82 1.35 -4.87
CA LEU A 322 17.42 1.76 -4.79
C LEU A 322 17.31 3.02 -3.94
N LEU A 323 16.72 4.08 -4.49
CA LEU A 323 16.38 5.29 -3.73
C LEU A 323 14.97 5.11 -3.20
N VAL A 324 14.85 4.92 -1.88
CA VAL A 324 13.59 4.61 -1.21
C VAL A 324 13.17 5.74 -0.29
N ARG A 325 11.90 6.15 -0.40
CA ARG A 325 11.26 7.10 0.51
C ARG A 325 10.32 6.38 1.45
N ALA A 326 10.52 6.58 2.75
CA ALA A 326 9.61 6.12 3.80
C ALA A 326 9.21 7.31 4.68
N GLY A 327 8.10 7.96 4.33
CA GLY A 327 7.69 9.23 4.93
C GLY A 327 8.73 10.32 4.66
N GLU A 328 9.26 10.93 5.72
CA GLU A 328 10.31 11.95 5.64
C GLU A 328 11.73 11.37 5.50
N LYS A 329 11.91 10.04 5.61
CA LYS A 329 13.23 9.42 5.54
C LYS A 329 13.57 8.99 4.11
N LEU A 330 14.78 9.34 3.69
CA LEU A 330 15.37 8.99 2.41
C LEU A 330 16.52 8.02 2.64
N VAL A 331 16.44 6.84 2.04
CA VAL A 331 17.43 5.77 2.20
C VAL A 331 17.84 5.25 0.83
N ALA A 332 19.14 5.09 0.63
CA ALA A 332 19.72 4.49 -0.56
C ALA A 332 20.16 3.06 -0.23
N PHE A 333 19.40 2.07 -0.72
CA PHE A 333 19.71 0.65 -0.50
C PHE A 333 20.51 0.09 -1.67
N GLN A 334 21.78 -0.22 -1.43
CA GLN A 334 22.55 -1.04 -2.37
C GLN A 334 22.06 -2.48 -2.30
N VAL A 335 21.83 -3.07 -3.48
CA VAL A 335 21.40 -4.47 -3.66
C VAL A 335 22.33 -5.19 -4.64
N ASP A 336 22.35 -6.51 -4.61
CA ASP A 336 23.27 -7.31 -5.44
C ASP A 336 22.79 -7.34 -6.89
N ARG A 337 21.47 -7.50 -7.08
CA ARG A 337 20.86 -7.59 -8.41
C ARG A 337 19.38 -7.23 -8.41
N LEU A 338 18.90 -6.77 -9.57
CA LEU A 338 17.48 -6.58 -9.84
C LEU A 338 16.93 -7.80 -10.56
N LEU A 339 15.85 -8.39 -10.04
CA LEU A 339 15.19 -9.57 -10.61
C LEU A 339 13.95 -9.18 -11.43
N GLY A 340 13.49 -7.94 -11.34
CA GLY A 340 12.38 -7.38 -12.11
C GLY A 340 11.13 -7.10 -11.27
N SER A 341 10.17 -6.37 -11.85
CA SER A 341 8.92 -6.03 -11.17
C SER A 341 7.88 -7.13 -11.34
N ARG A 342 7.18 -7.49 -10.25
CA ARG A 342 6.05 -8.44 -10.29
C ARG A 342 4.91 -7.96 -9.41
N GLU A 343 3.70 -8.40 -9.76
CA GLU A 343 2.54 -8.31 -8.86
C GLU A 343 2.64 -9.43 -7.83
N ILE A 344 2.57 -9.07 -6.55
CA ILE A 344 2.70 -10.01 -5.45
C ILE A 344 1.52 -9.90 -4.49
N VAL A 345 1.20 -11.02 -3.84
CA VAL A 345 0.25 -11.05 -2.72
C VAL A 345 1.05 -11.08 -1.44
N VAL A 346 0.95 -10.03 -0.64
CA VAL A 346 1.60 -9.95 0.67
C VAL A 346 0.73 -10.66 1.71
N LYS A 347 1.28 -11.66 2.37
CA LYS A 347 0.69 -12.36 3.50
C LYS A 347 1.35 -11.89 4.79
N SER A 348 0.55 -11.73 5.84
CA SER A 348 1.09 -11.50 7.18
C SER A 348 1.90 -12.71 7.63
N LEU A 349 3.06 -12.47 8.25
CA LEU A 349 3.91 -13.50 8.82
C LEU A 349 3.33 -14.12 10.10
N GLY A 350 2.26 -13.55 10.65
CA GLY A 350 1.63 -14.01 11.88
C GLY A 350 2.24 -13.38 13.15
N PRO A 351 1.61 -13.64 14.32
CA PRO A 351 1.92 -12.93 15.56
C PRO A 351 3.33 -13.15 16.08
N GLN A 352 3.97 -14.27 15.72
CA GLN A 352 5.34 -14.60 16.14
C GLN A 352 6.39 -13.68 15.53
N PHE A 353 6.07 -13.02 14.40
CA PHE A 353 7.00 -12.20 13.63
C PHE A 353 6.69 -10.70 13.72
N LEU A 354 5.76 -10.29 14.60
CA LEU A 354 5.37 -8.88 14.80
C LEU A 354 6.53 -7.96 15.21
N ASN A 355 7.60 -8.53 15.78
CA ASN A 355 8.74 -7.77 16.29
C ASN A 355 9.90 -7.65 15.29
N ILE A 356 9.80 -8.25 14.09
CA ILE A 356 10.84 -8.11 13.07
C ILE A 356 10.71 -6.73 12.44
N GLN A 357 11.70 -5.88 12.69
CA GLN A 357 11.79 -4.57 12.05
C GLN A 357 12.18 -4.72 10.58
N GLY A 358 11.57 -3.91 9.70
CA GLY A 358 11.92 -3.86 8.28
C GLY A 358 11.20 -4.87 7.38
N VAL A 359 10.33 -5.73 7.91
CA VAL A 359 9.55 -6.69 7.12
C VAL A 359 8.05 -6.47 7.31
N SER A 360 7.33 -6.20 6.22
CA SER A 360 5.87 -5.98 6.23
C SER A 360 5.05 -7.26 6.01
N GLY A 361 5.67 -8.30 5.46
CA GLY A 361 5.03 -9.58 5.20
C GLY A 361 5.91 -10.50 4.35
N ALA A 362 5.32 -11.61 3.90
CA ALA A 362 5.94 -12.53 2.96
C ALA A 362 5.06 -12.73 1.74
N THR A 363 5.67 -13.12 0.63
CA THR A 363 4.96 -13.54 -0.57
C THR A 363 5.50 -14.89 -1.03
N VAL A 364 4.68 -15.64 -1.76
CA VAL A 364 5.09 -16.89 -2.41
C VAL A 364 5.21 -16.57 -3.88
N LEU A 365 6.38 -16.86 -4.46
CA LEU A 365 6.64 -16.56 -5.86
C LEU A 365 6.06 -17.68 -6.73
N GLY A 366 6.03 -17.47 -8.05
CA GLY A 366 5.42 -18.43 -8.98
C GLY A 366 6.15 -19.77 -9.08
N ASP A 367 7.38 -19.85 -8.59
CA ASP A 367 8.23 -21.03 -8.47
C ASP A 367 7.99 -21.83 -7.17
N GLY A 368 7.12 -21.33 -6.27
CA GLY A 368 6.85 -21.91 -4.96
C GLY A 368 7.51 -21.10 -3.85
#